data_AF-A0A2W4RDT4-F1
#
_entry.id   AF-A0A2W4RDT4-F1
#
_cell.length_a   1.000
_cell.length_b   1.000
_cell.length_c   1.000
_cell.angle_alpha   90.00
_cell.angle_beta   90.00
_cell.angle_gamma   90.00
#
_symmetry.space_group_name_H-M   'P 1'
#
loop_
_entity.id
_entity.type
_entity.pdbx_description
1 polymer ?
#
loop_
_entity_poly.entity_id
_entity_poly.type
_entity_poly.pdbx_seq_one_letter_code
_entity_poly.pdbx_strand_id
1 'polypeptide(L)'
;MTDKIKIIRSTAYTRQAGTCFYCKMPMWTDNPQQFALKYGISLKQAERYQCTAEHLQACQNGGGDSQANIVAACKFCNQARHKRKIAPTPEAYKQMVQRRVRQRKWHHPWVFEKGIYG
;
A
#
# COMPACT_ATOMS: atom_id res chain seq x y z
N MET A 1 4.25 -4.68 20.70
CA MET A 1 3.61 -4.03 19.53
C MET A 1 2.13 -4.37 19.59
N THR A 2 1.33 -3.41 20.00
CA THR A 2 -0.07 -3.58 20.41
C THR A 2 -0.92 -4.20 19.30
N ASP A 3 -1.66 -5.27 19.63
CA ASP A 3 -2.48 -6.08 18.71
C ASP A 3 -3.45 -5.25 17.86
N LYS A 4 -3.80 -4.05 18.34
CA LYS A 4 -4.63 -3.04 17.67
C LYS A 4 -4.16 -2.72 16.25
N ILE A 5 -2.86 -2.46 16.02
CA ILE A 5 -2.36 -2.11 14.67
C ILE A 5 -2.46 -3.31 13.73
N LYS A 6 -2.19 -4.52 14.21
CA LYS A 6 -2.32 -5.76 13.41
C LYS A 6 -3.78 -6.00 13.02
N ILE A 7 -4.71 -5.83 13.95
CA ILE A 7 -6.16 -5.97 13.72
C ILE A 7 -6.64 -4.96 12.68
N ILE A 8 -6.28 -3.69 12.83
CA ILE A 8 -6.70 -2.64 11.90
C ILE A 8 -6.11 -2.88 10.50
N ARG A 9 -4.82 -3.25 10.42
CA ARG A 9 -4.17 -3.59 9.15
C ARG A 9 -4.88 -4.76 8.46
N SER A 10 -5.21 -5.82 9.21
CA SER A 10 -5.93 -6.98 8.69
C SER A 10 -7.33 -6.60 8.19
N THR A 11 -8.07 -5.83 8.98
CA THR A 11 -9.41 -5.33 8.63
C THR A 11 -9.39 -4.51 7.34
N ALA A 12 -8.46 -3.55 7.24
CA ALA A 12 -8.31 -2.71 6.05
C ALA A 12 -7.86 -3.51 4.82
N TYR A 13 -6.97 -4.49 5.01
CA TYR A 13 -6.53 -5.41 3.95
C TYR A 13 -7.72 -6.19 3.38
N THR A 14 -8.55 -6.79 4.25
CA THR A 14 -9.75 -7.53 3.84
C THR A 14 -10.76 -6.64 3.13
N ARG A 15 -11.07 -5.45 3.68
CA ARG A 15 -11.98 -4.46 3.06
C ARG A 15 -11.52 -4.04 1.66
N GLN A 16 -10.21 -4.10 1.39
CA GLN A 16 -9.61 -3.70 0.12
C GLN A 16 -9.30 -4.89 -0.80
N ALA A 17 -9.83 -6.08 -0.51
CA ALA A 17 -9.56 -7.31 -1.25
C ALA A 17 -8.05 -7.59 -1.41
N GLY A 18 -7.26 -7.27 -0.38
CA GLY A 18 -5.81 -7.45 -0.38
C GLY A 18 -5.01 -6.51 -1.30
N THR A 19 -5.65 -5.47 -1.86
CA THR A 19 -4.99 -4.52 -2.77
C THR A 19 -4.61 -3.21 -2.09
N CYS A 20 -3.52 -2.60 -2.56
CA CYS A 20 -3.08 -1.30 -2.06
C CYS A 20 -4.12 -0.21 -2.36
N PHE A 21 -4.45 0.61 -1.36
CA PHE A 21 -5.38 1.74 -1.50
C PHE A 21 -5.00 2.69 -2.64
N TYR A 22 -3.69 2.95 -2.83
CA TYR A 22 -3.16 3.89 -3.81
C TYR A 22 -2.94 3.26 -5.19
N CYS A 23 -2.04 2.27 -5.31
CA CYS A 23 -1.66 1.72 -6.62
C CYS A 23 -2.49 0.53 -7.10
N LYS A 24 -3.40 0.00 -6.27
CA LYS A 24 -4.26 -1.15 -6.56
C LYS A 24 -3.56 -2.49 -6.82
N MET A 25 -2.23 -2.53 -6.67
CA MET A 25 -1.46 -3.77 -6.73
C MET A 25 -1.79 -4.69 -5.53
N PRO A 26 -1.71 -6.02 -5.69
CA PRO A 26 -1.83 -6.97 -4.61
C PRO A 26 -0.72 -6.78 -3.58
N MET A 27 -1.02 -7.10 -2.32
CA MET A 27 -0.10 -7.02 -1.18
C MET A 27 0.00 -8.36 -0.46
N TRP A 28 0.91 -8.46 0.49
CA TRP A 28 1.02 -9.60 1.41
C TRP A 28 1.12 -9.11 2.86
N THR A 29 0.65 -9.90 3.82
CA THR A 29 0.70 -9.56 5.26
C THR A 29 1.87 -10.24 5.97
N ASP A 30 1.99 -11.57 5.83
CA ASP A 30 2.88 -12.38 6.67
C ASP A 30 3.79 -13.35 5.89
N ASN A 31 3.51 -13.60 4.60
CA ASN A 31 4.27 -14.56 3.78
C ASN A 31 4.87 -13.91 2.52
N PRO A 32 6.02 -13.21 2.62
CA PRO A 32 6.69 -12.64 1.45
C PRO A 32 7.20 -13.70 0.46
N GLN A 33 7.53 -14.90 0.92
CA GLN A 33 8.03 -16.01 0.09
C GLN A 33 6.96 -16.48 -0.90
N GLN A 34 5.73 -16.68 -0.43
CA GLN A 34 4.61 -17.09 -1.29
C GLN A 34 4.29 -16.00 -2.33
N PHE A 35 4.35 -14.73 -1.95
CA PHE A 35 4.16 -13.61 -2.88
C PHE A 35 5.28 -13.57 -3.93
N ALA A 36 6.53 -13.72 -3.50
CA ALA A 36 7.69 -13.76 -4.37
C ALA A 36 7.61 -14.92 -5.39
N LEU A 37 7.23 -16.12 -4.91
CA LEU A 37 7.03 -17.30 -5.75
C LEU A 37 5.91 -17.08 -6.77
N LYS A 38 4.75 -16.56 -6.32
CA LYS A 38 3.58 -16.34 -7.18
C LYS A 38 3.88 -15.45 -8.38
N TYR A 39 4.68 -14.40 -8.20
CA TYR A 39 5.00 -13.44 -9.27
C TYR A 39 6.40 -13.62 -9.86
N GLY A 40 7.16 -14.63 -9.43
CA GLY A 40 8.53 -14.87 -9.92
C GLY A 40 9.46 -13.68 -9.71
N ILE A 41 9.46 -13.10 -8.50
CA ILE A 41 10.27 -11.95 -8.09
C ILE A 41 11.14 -12.28 -6.87
N SER A 42 12.18 -11.48 -6.61
CA SER A 42 13.01 -11.65 -5.41
C SER A 42 12.28 -11.20 -4.15
N LEU A 43 12.73 -11.68 -2.98
CA LEU A 43 12.20 -11.22 -1.68
C LEU A 43 12.33 -9.70 -1.50
N LYS A 44 13.45 -9.12 -1.93
CA LYS A 44 13.67 -7.67 -1.91
C LYS A 44 12.66 -6.91 -2.78
N GLN A 45 12.26 -7.48 -3.91
CA GLN A 45 11.18 -6.91 -4.74
C GLN A 45 9.82 -7.06 -4.05
N ALA A 46 9.54 -8.22 -3.46
CA ALA A 46 8.31 -8.51 -2.73
C ALA A 46 8.13 -7.56 -1.53
N GLU A 47 9.18 -7.16 -0.83
CA GLU A 47 9.13 -6.20 0.30
C GLU A 47 8.36 -4.92 0.00
N ARG A 48 8.40 -4.44 -1.25
CA ARG A 48 7.68 -3.24 -1.68
C ARG A 48 6.16 -3.39 -1.56
N TYR A 49 5.66 -4.62 -1.58
CA TYR A 49 4.25 -5.01 -1.55
C TYR A 49 3.79 -5.48 -0.17
N GLN A 50 4.63 -5.34 0.87
CA GLN A 50 4.18 -5.58 2.24
C GLN A 50 3.01 -4.66 2.57
N CYS A 51 1.95 -5.25 3.13
CA CYS A 51 0.80 -4.54 3.65
C CYS A 51 1.20 -3.71 4.89
N THR A 52 0.90 -2.43 4.86
CA THR A 52 1.09 -1.49 5.96
C THR A 52 -0.22 -0.75 6.24
N ALA A 53 -0.40 -0.31 7.48
CA ALA A 53 -1.49 0.59 7.85
C ALA A 53 -1.10 2.04 7.52
N GLU A 54 -1.98 2.77 6.85
CA GLU A 54 -1.83 4.18 6.50
C GLU A 54 -3.00 4.98 7.06
N HIS A 55 -2.68 6.09 7.73
CA HIS A 55 -3.69 7.01 8.27
C HIS A 55 -4.06 8.04 7.20
N LEU A 56 -5.34 8.15 6.86
CA LEU A 56 -5.85 9.09 5.86
C LEU A 56 -5.82 10.53 6.40
N GLN A 57 -6.20 10.72 7.66
CA GLN A 57 -6.15 11.98 8.38
C GLN A 57 -5.21 11.86 9.57
N ALA A 58 -4.23 12.77 9.67
CA ALA A 58 -3.35 12.83 10.84
C ALA A 58 -4.18 13.14 12.09
N CYS A 59 -3.88 12.47 13.20
CA CYS A 59 -4.60 12.63 14.47
C CYS A 59 -4.63 14.09 14.97
N GLN A 60 -3.72 14.94 14.49
CA GLN A 60 -3.61 16.37 14.79
C GLN A 60 -4.83 17.21 14.34
N ASN A 61 -5.65 16.70 13.40
CA ASN A 61 -6.88 17.36 12.93
C ASN A 61 -8.16 16.67 13.45
N GLY A 62 -8.10 15.96 14.58
CA GLY A 62 -9.27 15.24 15.15
C GLY A 62 -9.56 13.87 14.53
N GLY A 63 -8.66 13.35 13.69
CA GLY A 63 -8.77 12.01 13.12
C GLY A 63 -8.45 10.94 14.14
N GLY A 64 -9.45 10.39 14.83
CA GLY A 64 -9.24 9.27 15.74
C GLY A 64 -8.76 7.99 15.03
N ASP A 65 -8.31 7.00 15.81
CA ASP A 65 -7.96 5.62 15.40
C ASP A 65 -9.18 4.81 14.87
N SER A 66 -10.21 5.50 14.38
CA SER A 66 -11.37 4.85 13.80
C SER A 66 -10.93 4.02 12.59
N GLN A 67 -11.47 2.81 12.47
CA GLN A 67 -11.18 1.92 11.34
C GLN A 67 -11.54 2.55 9.97
N ALA A 68 -12.35 3.61 9.95
CA ALA A 68 -12.67 4.40 8.77
C ALA A 68 -11.48 5.26 8.29
N ASN A 69 -10.61 5.70 9.20
CA ASN A 69 -9.48 6.58 8.92
C ASN A 69 -8.19 5.83 8.54
N ILE A 70 -8.19 4.50 8.60
CA ILE A 70 -7.00 3.68 8.31
C ILE A 70 -7.25 2.79 7.10
N VAL A 71 -6.33 2.82 6.15
CA VAL A 71 -6.34 2.02 4.92
C VAL A 71 -5.11 1.12 4.85
N ALA A 72 -5.19 0.04 4.07
CA ALA A 72 -4.06 -0.79 3.75
C ALA A 72 -3.30 -0.22 2.53
N ALA A 73 -2.03 0.10 2.71
CA ALA A 73 -1.17 0.58 1.63
C ALA A 73 0.08 -0.29 1.52
N CYS A 74 0.61 -0.47 0.31
CA CYS A 74 1.86 -1.17 0.16
C CYS A 74 3.00 -0.31 0.71
N LYS A 75 4.03 -0.96 1.27
CA LYS A 75 5.20 -0.30 1.84
C LYS A 75 5.79 0.76 0.91
N PHE A 76 5.87 0.48 -0.39
CA PHE A 76 6.36 1.45 -1.38
C PHE A 76 5.50 2.73 -1.46
N CYS A 77 4.18 2.60 -1.66
CA CYS A 77 3.31 3.77 -1.79
C CYS A 77 3.24 4.57 -0.49
N ASN A 78 3.19 3.86 0.65
CA ASN A 78 3.12 4.48 1.97
C ASN A 78 4.39 5.30 2.24
N GLN A 79 5.57 4.68 2.12
CA GLN A 79 6.85 5.37 2.29
C GLN A 79 7.03 6.53 1.31
N ALA A 80 6.62 6.38 0.05
CA ALA A 80 6.74 7.45 -0.94
C ALA A 80 5.82 8.65 -0.65
N ARG A 81 4.72 8.47 0.10
CA ARG A 81 3.87 9.58 0.55
C ARG A 81 4.54 10.32 1.70
N HIS A 82 4.99 9.61 2.73
CA HIS A 82 5.62 10.19 3.92
C HIS A 82 7.00 10.81 3.67
N LYS A 83 7.70 10.40 2.61
CA LYS A 83 8.97 11.03 2.18
C LYS A 83 8.79 12.43 1.57
N ARG A 84 7.55 12.87 1.29
CA ARG A 84 7.31 14.20 0.72
C ARG A 84 7.33 15.25 1.82
N LYS A 85 7.97 16.39 1.54
CA LYS A 85 8.04 17.54 2.46
C LYS A 85 6.65 18.01 2.92
N ILE A 86 5.68 17.99 2.00
CA ILE A 86 4.27 18.25 2.29
C ILE A 86 3.50 17.01 1.85
N ALA A 87 2.90 16.30 2.81
CA ALA A 87 2.11 15.12 2.51
C ALA A 87 0.82 15.56 1.78
N PRO A 88 0.63 15.19 0.51
CA PRO A 88 -0.63 15.47 -0.18
C PRO A 88 -1.80 14.76 0.53
N THR A 89 -3.02 15.27 0.34
CA THR A 89 -4.22 14.56 0.79
C THR A 89 -4.23 13.14 0.20
N PRO A 90 -4.78 12.15 0.92
CA PRO A 90 -4.81 10.77 0.44
C PRO A 90 -5.45 10.65 -0.95
N GLU A 91 -6.50 11.42 -1.22
CA GLU A 91 -7.23 11.44 -2.49
C GLU A 91 -6.35 11.99 -3.61
N ALA A 92 -5.69 13.13 -3.40
CA ALA A 92 -4.79 13.71 -4.39
C ALA A 92 -3.59 12.78 -4.67
N TYR A 93 -3.06 12.15 -3.62
CA TYR A 93 -1.99 11.17 -3.76
C TYR A 93 -2.46 9.95 -4.56
N LYS A 94 -3.64 9.40 -4.24
CA LYS A 94 -4.25 8.27 -4.93
C LYS A 94 -4.43 8.56 -6.42
N GLN A 95 -5.03 9.69 -6.78
CA GLN A 95 -5.24 10.07 -8.18
C GLN A 95 -3.92 10.17 -8.95
N MET A 96 -2.92 10.82 -8.34
CA MET A 96 -1.59 10.95 -8.94
C MET A 96 -0.88 9.59 -9.09
N VAL A 97 -0.95 8.72 -8.08
CA VAL A 97 -0.39 7.35 -8.14
C VAL A 97 -1.07 6.57 -9.25
N GLN A 98 -2.40 6.51 -9.27
CA GLN A 98 -3.16 5.77 -10.28
C GLN A 98 -2.89 6.27 -11.70
N ARG A 99 -2.77 7.59 -11.90
CA ARG A 99 -2.36 8.17 -13.18
C ARG A 99 -0.99 7.67 -13.62
N ARG A 100 -0.01 7.68 -12.71
CA ARG A 100 1.35 7.19 -13.02
C ARG A 100 1.42 5.68 -13.20
N VAL A 101 0.59 4.91 -12.49
CA VAL A 101 0.48 3.45 -12.69
C VAL A 101 -0.02 3.14 -14.10
N ARG A 102 -1.11 3.79 -14.55
CA ARG A 102 -1.62 3.63 -15.93
C ARG A 102 -0.59 3.98 -17.00
N GLN A 103 0.26 4.97 -16.71
CA GLN A 103 1.36 5.37 -17.60
C GLN A 103 2.62 4.50 -17.46
N ARG A 104 2.62 3.48 -16.59
CA ARG A 104 3.79 2.65 -16.25
C ARG A 104 5.00 3.45 -15.70
N LYS A 105 4.73 4.59 -15.05
CA LYS A 105 5.73 5.52 -14.49
C LYS A 105 5.79 5.54 -12.95
N TRP A 106 5.04 4.66 -12.27
CA TRP A 106 5.03 4.60 -10.80
C TRP A 106 5.89 3.47 -10.24
N HIS A 107 5.77 2.29 -10.85
CA HIS A 107 6.55 1.11 -10.52
C HIS A 107 7.63 0.87 -11.57
N HIS A 108 8.62 0.04 -11.24
CA HIS A 108 9.63 -0.37 -12.21
C HIS A 108 8.99 -1.24 -13.31
N PRO A 109 9.46 -1.18 -14.58
CA PRO A 109 8.94 -1.97 -15.70
C PRO A 109 8.65 -3.46 -15.40
N TRP A 110 9.58 -4.16 -14.74
CA TRP A 110 9.41 -5.57 -14.31
C TRP A 110 8.09 -5.85 -13.57
N VAL A 111 7.48 -4.88 -12.89
CA VAL A 111 6.19 -5.07 -12.21
C VAL A 111 5.06 -5.39 -13.18
N PHE A 112 5.09 -4.79 -14.37
CA PHE A 112 4.10 -5.00 -15.42
C PHE A 112 4.39 -6.28 -16.22
N GLU A 113 5.67 -6.60 -16.43
CA GLU A 113 6.10 -7.84 -17.10
C GLU A 113 5.74 -9.08 -16.28
N LYS A 114 5.80 -8.99 -14.95
CA LYS A 114 5.51 -10.10 -14.02
C LYS A 114 4.02 -10.24 -13.68
N GLY A 115 3.13 -9.48 -14.33
CA GLY A 115 1.68 -9.59 -14.12
C GLY A 115 1.21 -9.25 -12.71
N ILE A 116 1.98 -8.45 -11.95
CA ILE A 116 1.56 -7.97 -10.63
C ILE A 116 0.44 -6.93 -10.77
N TYR A 117 0.47 -6.19 -11.89
CA TYR A 117 -0.60 -5.31 -12.32
C TYR A 117 -1.63 -6.13 -13.09
N GLY A 118 -2.89 -6.13 -12.62
CA GLY A 118 -4.04 -6.63 -13.37
C GLY A 118 -4.47 -5.64 -14.43
#